data_AF-A0A9Q9EXA3-F1
#
_entry.id   AF-A0A9Q9EXA3-F1
#
_cell.length_a   1.000
_cell.length_b   1.000
_cell.length_c   1.000
_cell.angle_alpha   90.00
_cell.angle_beta   90.00
_cell.angle_gamma   90.00
#
_symmetry.space_group_name_H-M   'P 1'
#
loop_
_entity.id
_entity.type
_entity.pdbx_description
1 polymer ?
#
loop_
_entity_poly.entity_id
_entity_poly.type
_entity_poly.pdbx_seq_one_letter_code
_entity_poly.pdbx_strand_id
1 'polypeptide(L)'
;MYYKNLFIPFTILNRLKRKELNVIDYPLYYYINKNAQEENFKYCVRILNWAGFVGFGSNFAEAFSKIEKTFYDYKKNNILPKPWERKPIEFASDDILFENEEFAADFFEKILGIDFYEGFFADEVTIELILFPWCKKTPEDVKEIIIKKTKENYGVDISNMYDNAIADIIIFIKNNMK
;
A
#
# COMPACT_ATOMS: atom_id res chain seq x y z
N MET A 1 22.72 -14.31 8.37
CA MET A 1 22.68 -13.19 7.42
C MET A 1 23.67 -12.13 7.91
N TYR A 2 24.85 -12.03 7.30
CA TYR A 2 25.90 -11.13 7.76
C TYR A 2 25.64 -9.72 7.21
N TYR A 3 25.27 -8.80 8.11
CA TYR A 3 25.00 -7.39 7.78
C TYR A 3 26.32 -6.65 7.56
N LYS A 4 26.76 -6.55 6.30
CA LYS A 4 27.79 -5.59 5.88
C LYS A 4 27.17 -4.63 4.89
N ASN A 5 26.45 -3.64 5.38
CA ASN A 5 26.07 -2.45 4.61
C ASN A 5 26.19 -1.25 5.52
N LEU A 6 26.73 -0.17 4.96
CA LEU A 6 27.10 1.09 5.57
C LEU A 6 25.98 1.60 6.52
N PHE A 7 26.02 1.24 7.80
CA PHE A 7 25.40 2.05 8.83
C PHE A 7 26.29 3.28 8.95
N ILE A 8 26.03 4.32 8.14
CA ILE A 8 26.43 5.66 8.56
C ILE A 8 25.74 5.82 9.92
N PRO A 9 26.47 6.05 11.03
CA PRO A 9 25.85 6.09 12.34
C PRO A 9 24.74 7.14 12.29
N PHE A 10 23.50 6.68 12.40
CA PHE A 10 22.31 7.53 12.44
C PHE A 10 22.42 8.61 13.54
N THR A 11 23.31 8.36 14.51
CA THR A 11 23.73 9.24 15.59
C THR A 11 24.53 10.47 15.15
N ILE A 12 25.20 10.50 13.98
CA ILE A 12 25.99 11.65 13.52
C ILE A 12 25.15 12.62 12.67
N LEU A 13 24.24 12.11 11.84
CA LEU A 13 23.34 12.94 11.01
C LEU A 13 22.31 13.73 11.83
N ASN A 14 21.90 13.22 13.01
CA ASN A 14 20.90 13.85 13.87
C ASN A 14 21.40 15.03 14.72
N ARG A 15 22.64 15.51 14.53
CA ARG A 15 23.15 16.65 15.31
C ARG A 15 22.62 18.00 14.82
N LEU A 16 22.08 18.08 13.60
CA LEU A 16 21.56 19.31 13.01
C LEU A 16 20.04 19.21 12.83
N LYS A 17 19.28 19.73 13.80
CA LYS A 17 17.83 19.91 13.68
C LYS A 17 17.55 20.97 12.61
N ARG A 18 17.42 20.55 11.35
CA ARG A 18 17.10 21.43 10.22
C ARG A 18 15.60 21.75 10.21
N LYS A 19 15.26 22.99 9.83
CA LYS A 19 13.86 23.41 9.65
C LYS A 19 13.26 22.85 8.37
N GLU A 20 14.08 22.74 7.32
CA GLU A 20 13.70 22.15 6.05
C GLU A 20 14.39 20.80 5.90
N LEU A 21 13.57 19.75 5.76
CA LEU A 21 14.03 18.38 5.60
C LEU A 21 14.04 17.99 4.12
N ASN A 22 15.08 17.28 3.72
CA ASN A 22 15.29 16.66 2.42
C ASN A 22 15.45 15.15 2.59
N VAL A 23 15.34 14.39 1.48
CA VAL A 23 15.45 12.92 1.51
C VAL A 23 16.74 12.42 2.17
N ILE A 24 17.86 13.15 1.98
CA ILE A 24 19.17 12.80 2.54
C ILE A 24 19.30 13.04 4.05
N ASP A 25 18.36 13.76 4.66
CA ASP A 25 18.33 13.98 6.11
C ASP A 25 17.73 12.76 6.86
N TYR A 26 17.25 11.76 6.12
CA TYR A 26 16.67 10.51 6.64
C TYR A 26 17.66 9.33 6.55
N PRO A 27 17.48 8.29 7.38
CA PRO A 27 18.28 7.08 7.24
C PRO A 27 17.89 6.33 5.98
N LEU A 28 18.77 6.29 4.98
CA LEU A 28 18.51 5.55 3.75
C LEU A 28 19.12 4.16 3.80
N TYR A 29 18.38 3.17 3.31
CA TYR A 29 18.83 1.79 3.18
C TYR A 29 18.71 1.32 1.73
N TYR A 30 19.85 0.93 1.17
CA TYR A 30 20.01 0.46 -0.20
C TYR A 30 20.11 -1.07 -0.20
N TYR A 31 19.32 -1.73 -1.04
CA TYR A 31 19.34 -3.19 -1.17
C TYR A 31 18.94 -3.66 -2.56
N ILE A 32 19.29 -4.90 -2.87
CA ILE A 32 18.89 -5.57 -4.12
C ILE A 32 17.78 -6.57 -3.77
N ASN A 33 16.62 -6.42 -4.39
CA ASN A 33 15.53 -7.38 -4.29
C ASN A 33 15.78 -8.57 -5.22
N LYS A 34 16.24 -9.69 -4.63
CA LYS A 34 16.52 -10.93 -5.38
C LYS A 34 15.27 -11.61 -5.92
N ASN A 35 14.09 -11.25 -5.40
CA ASN A 35 12.81 -11.81 -5.82
C ASN A 35 12.10 -10.93 -6.85
N ALA A 36 12.70 -9.81 -7.27
CA ALA A 36 12.13 -8.95 -8.30
C ALA A 36 12.06 -9.73 -9.63
N GLN A 37 10.85 -9.85 -10.17
CA GLN A 37 10.61 -10.50 -11.46
C GLN A 37 10.93 -9.57 -12.64
N GLU A 38 10.89 -8.26 -12.41
CA GLU A 38 11.22 -7.24 -13.41
C GLU A 38 12.46 -6.43 -12.98
N GLU A 39 13.33 -6.12 -13.95
CA GLU A 39 14.63 -5.51 -13.69
C GLU A 39 14.52 -4.09 -13.10
N ASN A 40 13.46 -3.35 -13.46
CA ASN A 40 13.11 -2.03 -12.91
C ASN A 40 12.72 -2.04 -11.42
N PHE A 41 12.50 -3.21 -10.80
CA PHE A 41 12.23 -3.35 -9.37
C PHE A 41 13.39 -3.96 -8.57
N LYS A 42 14.53 -4.20 -9.22
CA LYS A 42 15.63 -4.97 -8.64
C LYS A 42 16.46 -4.18 -7.64
N TYR A 43 16.73 -2.90 -7.91
CA TYR A 43 17.46 -2.04 -6.99
C TYR A 43 16.47 -1.19 -6.20
N CYS A 44 16.61 -1.21 -4.88
CA CYS A 44 15.69 -0.54 -3.98
C CYS A 44 16.43 0.40 -3.02
N VAL A 45 15.80 1.54 -2.75
CA VAL A 45 16.20 2.48 -1.70
C VAL A 45 14.98 2.72 -0.83
N ARG A 46 15.12 2.65 0.50
CA ARG A 46 14.03 2.98 1.42
C ARG A 46 14.48 3.92 2.52
N ILE A 47 13.57 4.74 3.03
CA ILE A 47 13.79 5.45 4.29
C ILE A 47 13.51 4.48 5.44
N LEU A 48 14.47 4.28 6.34
CA LEU A 48 14.27 3.46 7.53
C LEU A 48 13.28 4.14 8.48
N ASN A 49 12.45 3.33 9.13
CA ASN A 49 11.39 3.77 10.05
C ASN A 49 10.31 4.67 9.41
N TRP A 50 10.23 4.70 8.09
CA TRP A 50 9.12 5.31 7.36
C TRP A 50 8.54 4.26 6.41
N ALA A 51 7.52 3.56 6.90
CA ALA A 51 6.84 2.52 6.12
C ALA A 51 6.28 3.10 4.80
N GLY A 52 6.36 2.33 3.72
CA GLY A 52 5.87 2.73 2.40
C GLY A 52 6.77 3.66 1.59
N PHE A 53 7.80 4.27 2.21
CA PHE A 53 8.73 5.16 1.48
C PHE A 53 9.88 4.39 0.84
N VAL A 54 9.62 3.85 -0.36
CA VAL A 54 10.57 3.04 -1.15
C VAL A 54 10.65 3.56 -2.58
N GLY A 55 11.87 3.71 -3.09
CA GLY A 55 12.16 3.92 -4.51
C GLY A 55 12.75 2.64 -5.11
N PHE A 56 12.42 2.38 -6.37
CA PHE A 56 12.87 1.22 -7.13
C PHE A 56 13.39 1.66 -8.50
N GLY A 57 14.32 0.89 -9.06
CA GLY A 57 14.89 1.15 -10.38
C GLY A 57 15.77 -0.01 -10.87
N SER A 58 16.28 0.14 -12.11
CA SER A 58 17.24 -0.80 -12.71
C SER A 58 18.66 -0.65 -12.15
N ASN A 59 18.90 0.40 -11.37
CA ASN A 59 20.13 0.68 -10.64
C ASN A 59 19.83 1.61 -9.44
N PHE A 60 20.80 1.80 -8.54
CA PHE A 60 20.60 2.63 -7.33
C PHE A 60 20.38 4.12 -7.61
N ALA A 61 20.88 4.65 -8.74
CA ALA A 61 20.66 6.06 -9.09
C ALA A 61 19.20 6.30 -9.48
N GLU A 62 18.62 5.40 -10.28
CA GLU A 62 17.20 5.42 -10.62
C GLU A 62 16.31 5.22 -9.38
N ALA A 63 16.64 4.24 -8.53
CA ALA A 63 15.90 3.98 -7.31
C ALA A 63 15.95 5.19 -6.35
N PHE A 64 17.09 5.88 -6.27
CA PHE A 64 17.22 7.12 -5.49
C PHE A 64 16.41 8.28 -6.10
N SER A 65 16.48 8.47 -7.41
CA SER A 65 15.67 9.50 -8.11
C SER A 65 14.17 9.28 -7.89
N LYS A 66 13.73 8.01 -7.89
CA LYS A 66 12.34 7.64 -7.63
C LYS A 66 11.91 8.01 -6.21
N ILE A 67 12.68 7.64 -5.18
CA ILE A 67 12.34 7.97 -3.79
C ILE A 67 12.39 9.48 -3.54
N GLU A 68 13.35 10.18 -4.17
CA GLU A 68 13.46 11.64 -4.09
C GLU A 68 12.22 12.34 -4.67
N LYS A 69 11.77 11.92 -5.86
CA LYS A 69 10.52 12.44 -6.46
C LYS A 69 9.32 12.21 -5.54
N THR A 70 9.11 10.98 -5.08
CA THR A 70 8.01 10.63 -4.18
C THR A 70 8.07 11.44 -2.87
N PHE A 71 9.29 11.68 -2.35
CA PHE A 71 9.51 12.47 -1.14
C PHE A 71 9.02 13.92 -1.30
N TYR A 72 9.41 14.58 -2.39
CA TYR A 72 8.99 15.95 -2.64
C TYR A 72 7.51 16.07 -2.99
N ASP A 73 6.93 15.08 -3.66
CA ASP A 73 5.48 15.03 -3.91
C ASP A 73 4.69 14.89 -2.60
N TYR A 74 5.12 14.00 -1.69
CA TYR A 74 4.53 13.86 -0.36
C TYR A 74 4.67 15.15 0.46
N LYS A 75 5.85 15.78 0.45
CA LYS A 75 6.18 17.01 1.19
C LYS A 75 5.25 18.19 0.87
N LYS A 76 4.66 18.24 -0.34
CA LYS A 76 3.78 19.35 -0.76
C LYS A 76 2.53 19.49 0.11
N ASN A 77 1.96 18.37 0.54
CA ASN A 77 0.65 18.33 1.21
C ASN A 77 0.71 17.74 2.63
N ASN A 78 1.89 17.33 3.11
CA ASN A 78 2.03 16.59 4.36
C ASN A 78 3.14 17.16 5.25
N ILE A 79 2.96 17.03 6.56
CA ILE A 79 3.99 17.31 7.54
C ILE A 79 4.97 16.13 7.59
N LEU A 80 6.24 16.42 7.32
CA LEU A 80 7.27 15.40 7.34
C LEU A 80 7.55 14.90 8.78
N PRO A 81 7.64 13.58 9.01
CA PRO A 81 8.06 13.04 10.28
C PRO A 81 9.52 13.42 10.52
N LYS A 82 9.86 13.86 11.74
CA LYS A 82 11.25 14.23 12.02
C LYS A 82 12.11 12.96 12.09
N PRO A 83 13.28 12.90 11.42
CA PRO A 83 14.15 11.72 11.43
C PRO A 83 14.57 11.25 12.84
N TRP A 84 14.61 12.18 13.79
CA TRP A 84 14.98 11.93 15.19
C TRP A 84 13.80 11.59 16.11
N GLU A 85 12.56 11.63 15.61
CA GLU A 85 11.38 11.27 16.39
C GLU A 85 10.99 9.82 16.07
N ARG A 86 10.83 9.01 17.12
CA ARG A 86 10.16 7.70 16.98
C ARG A 86 8.66 7.94 17.00
N LYS A 87 8.01 7.74 15.86
CA LYS A 87 6.55 7.60 15.82
C LYS A 87 6.21 6.11 15.82
N PRO A 88 5.18 5.67 16.57
CA PRO A 88 4.62 4.34 16.37
C PRO A 88 4.14 4.21 14.92
N ILE A 89 4.19 2.99 14.38
CA ILE A 89 3.55 2.71 13.09
C ILE A 89 2.05 2.73 13.36
N GLU A 90 1.35 3.63 12.67
CA GLU A 90 -0.09 3.69 12.63
C GLU A 90 -0.53 3.01 11.33
N PHE A 91 -1.30 1.94 11.45
CA PHE A 91 -1.96 1.30 10.33
C PHE A 91 -3.31 2.00 10.09
N ALA A 92 -3.78 1.96 8.85
CA ALA A 92 -5.17 2.31 8.56
C ALA A 92 -6.10 1.31 9.28
N SER A 93 -7.31 1.75 9.63
CA SER A 93 -8.32 0.89 10.27
C SER A 93 -8.66 -0.29 9.37
N ASP A 94 -8.85 -1.47 9.98
CA ASP A 94 -9.47 -2.67 9.42
C ASP A 94 -10.62 -3.17 10.30
N ASP A 95 -11.07 -2.35 11.26
CA ASP A 95 -12.08 -2.71 12.26
C ASP A 95 -13.40 -3.15 11.61
N ILE A 96 -13.87 -2.46 10.56
CA ILE A 96 -15.15 -2.79 9.91
C ILE A 96 -15.06 -4.12 9.18
N LEU A 97 -13.96 -4.34 8.45
CA LEU A 97 -13.71 -5.61 7.77
C LEU A 97 -13.58 -6.75 8.78
N PHE A 98 -12.89 -6.52 9.90
CA PHE A 98 -12.70 -7.51 10.95
C PHE A 98 -14.00 -7.84 11.70
N GLU A 99 -14.84 -6.85 12.01
CA GLU A 99 -16.18 -7.07 12.56
C GLU A 99 -17.09 -7.89 11.61
N ASN A 100 -16.77 -7.92 10.32
CA ASN A 100 -17.48 -8.66 9.28
C ASN A 100 -16.62 -9.77 8.66
N GLU A 101 -15.61 -10.27 9.39
CA GLU A 101 -14.53 -11.14 8.89
C GLU A 101 -15.04 -12.34 8.06
N GLU A 102 -16.03 -13.09 8.55
CA GLU A 102 -16.55 -14.26 7.83
C GLU A 102 -17.14 -13.89 6.46
N PHE A 103 -17.89 -12.78 6.40
CA PHE A 103 -18.47 -12.30 5.15
C PHE A 103 -17.43 -11.66 4.25
N ALA A 104 -16.47 -10.93 4.82
CA ALA A 104 -15.35 -10.36 4.10
C ALA A 104 -14.53 -11.47 3.42
N ALA A 105 -14.17 -12.52 4.15
CA ALA A 105 -13.45 -13.67 3.61
C ALA A 105 -14.22 -14.33 2.44
N ASP A 106 -15.53 -14.55 2.59
CA ASP A 106 -16.38 -15.11 1.54
C ASP A 106 -16.42 -14.21 0.28
N PHE A 107 -16.57 -12.89 0.48
CA PHE A 107 -16.57 -11.92 -0.61
C PHE A 107 -15.23 -11.89 -1.35
N PHE A 108 -14.13 -11.84 -0.62
CA PHE A 108 -12.78 -11.83 -1.19
C PHE A 108 -12.52 -13.10 -2.01
N GLU A 109 -12.91 -14.26 -1.51
CA GLU A 109 -12.73 -15.53 -2.20
C GLU A 109 -13.60 -15.61 -3.47
N LYS A 110 -14.92 -15.43 -3.34
CA LYS A 110 -15.87 -15.64 -4.46
C LYS A 110 -15.80 -14.55 -5.52
N ILE A 111 -15.67 -13.30 -5.08
CA ILE A 111 -15.78 -12.13 -5.96
C ILE A 111 -14.40 -11.73 -6.48
N LEU A 112 -13.46 -11.49 -5.57
CA LEU A 112 -12.12 -11.00 -5.91
C LEU A 112 -11.16 -12.12 -6.31
N GLY A 113 -11.39 -13.36 -5.87
CA GLY A 113 -10.48 -14.48 -6.09
C GLY A 113 -9.19 -14.35 -5.28
N ILE A 114 -9.25 -13.74 -4.09
CA ILE A 114 -8.12 -13.47 -3.20
C ILE A 114 -8.40 -14.12 -1.85
N ASP A 115 -7.36 -14.69 -1.24
CA ASP A 115 -7.43 -15.13 0.16
C ASP A 115 -7.34 -13.91 1.09
N PHE A 116 -8.41 -13.65 1.84
CA PHE A 116 -8.51 -12.53 2.79
C PHE A 116 -7.42 -12.60 3.88
N TYR A 117 -7.03 -13.81 4.30
CA TYR A 117 -6.11 -14.00 5.42
C TYR A 117 -4.62 -13.89 5.03
N GLU A 118 -4.33 -13.89 3.73
CA GLU A 118 -2.96 -13.72 3.21
C GLU A 118 -2.57 -12.24 3.02
N GLY A 119 -3.48 -11.31 3.34
CA GLY A 119 -3.29 -9.88 3.12
C GLY A 119 -3.65 -9.01 4.32
N PHE A 120 -3.26 -7.74 4.23
CA PHE A 120 -3.79 -6.67 5.08
C PHE A 120 -4.64 -5.76 4.20
N PHE A 121 -5.91 -5.59 4.56
CA PHE A 121 -6.87 -4.77 3.82
C PHE A 121 -7.46 -3.75 4.79
N ALA A 122 -7.22 -2.47 4.50
CA ALA A 122 -7.79 -1.38 5.27
C ALA A 122 -9.25 -1.13 4.87
N ASP A 123 -10.08 -0.66 5.79
CA ASP A 123 -11.50 -0.38 5.57
C ASP A 123 -11.71 0.54 4.37
N GLU A 124 -10.84 1.56 4.21
CA GLU A 124 -10.91 2.59 3.16
C GLU A 124 -10.38 2.14 1.79
N VAL A 125 -9.84 0.92 1.65
CA VAL A 125 -9.28 0.48 0.36
C VAL A 125 -10.40 0.25 -0.67
N THR A 126 -10.17 0.62 -1.93
CA THR A 126 -11.11 0.35 -3.03
C THR A 126 -10.74 -0.95 -3.75
N ILE A 127 -11.72 -1.55 -4.44
CA ILE A 127 -11.50 -2.75 -5.28
C ILE A 127 -10.42 -2.51 -6.33
N GLU A 128 -10.35 -1.29 -6.88
CA GLU A 128 -9.31 -0.90 -7.83
C GLU A 128 -7.91 -1.06 -7.23
N LEU A 129 -7.67 -0.52 -6.03
CA LEU A 129 -6.37 -0.61 -5.36
C LEU A 129 -5.97 -2.05 -5.02
N ILE A 130 -6.95 -2.92 -4.77
CA ILE A 130 -6.70 -4.35 -4.51
C ILE A 130 -6.27 -5.09 -5.80
N LEU A 131 -6.98 -4.89 -6.90
CA LEU A 131 -6.83 -5.73 -8.11
C LEU A 131 -5.81 -5.19 -9.12
N PHE A 132 -5.74 -3.87 -9.30
CA PHE A 132 -4.99 -3.26 -10.41
C PHE A 132 -3.47 -3.42 -10.37
N PRO A 133 -2.81 -3.64 -9.22
CA PRO A 133 -1.39 -3.99 -9.24
C PRO A 133 -1.10 -5.30 -10.02
N TRP A 134 -2.08 -6.16 -10.24
CA TRP A 134 -1.91 -7.50 -10.83
C TRP A 134 -2.86 -7.80 -12.00
N CYS A 135 -3.80 -6.90 -12.31
CA CYS A 135 -4.86 -7.14 -13.29
C CYS A 135 -4.46 -6.70 -14.70
N LYS A 136 -4.64 -7.60 -15.68
CA LYS A 136 -4.39 -7.32 -17.11
C LYS A 136 -5.62 -6.74 -17.84
N LYS A 137 -6.74 -6.59 -17.15
CA LYS A 137 -8.01 -6.09 -17.70
C LYS A 137 -8.13 -4.59 -17.50
N THR A 138 -9.00 -3.94 -18.27
CA THR A 138 -9.32 -2.52 -18.09
C THR A 138 -10.13 -2.29 -16.80
N PRO A 139 -10.10 -1.08 -16.21
CA PRO A 139 -10.99 -0.67 -15.12
C PRO A 139 -12.46 -1.02 -15.35
N GLU A 140 -12.95 -0.76 -16.56
CA GLU A 140 -14.34 -0.97 -16.96
C GLU A 140 -14.70 -2.47 -17.00
N ASP A 141 -13.83 -3.30 -17.58
CA ASP A 141 -14.03 -4.75 -17.62
C ASP A 141 -14.10 -5.36 -16.22
N VAL A 142 -13.20 -4.92 -15.32
CA VAL A 142 -13.17 -5.40 -13.94
C VAL A 142 -14.45 -5.00 -13.22
N LYS A 143 -14.88 -3.74 -13.36
CA LYS A 143 -16.11 -3.23 -12.76
C LYS A 143 -17.33 -4.06 -13.15
N GLU A 144 -17.51 -4.33 -14.44
CA GLU A 144 -18.63 -5.17 -14.92
C GLU A 144 -18.58 -6.60 -14.36
N ILE A 145 -17.39 -7.22 -14.33
CA ILE A 145 -17.20 -8.58 -13.80
C ILE A 145 -17.58 -8.64 -12.32
N ILE A 146 -17.12 -7.69 -11.53
CA ILE A 146 -17.34 -7.66 -10.08
C ILE A 146 -18.80 -7.40 -9.75
N ILE A 147 -19.44 -6.43 -10.41
CA ILE A 147 -20.88 -6.16 -10.26
C ILE A 147 -21.68 -7.42 -10.59
N LYS A 148 -21.36 -8.07 -11.72
CA LYS A 148 -22.05 -9.30 -12.15
C LYS A 148 -21.88 -10.42 -11.12
N LYS A 149 -20.65 -10.71 -10.70
CA LYS A 149 -20.39 -11.77 -9.70
C LYS A 149 -21.10 -11.50 -8.39
N THR A 150 -21.11 -10.25 -7.93
CA THR A 150 -21.78 -9.85 -6.68
C THR A 150 -23.29 -10.11 -6.77
N LYS A 151 -23.90 -9.75 -7.90
CA LYS A 151 -25.32 -10.01 -8.17
C LYS A 151 -25.65 -11.49 -8.27
N GLU A 152 -24.77 -12.29 -8.88
CA GLU A 152 -24.94 -13.74 -9.03
C GLU A 152 -24.79 -14.49 -7.70
N ASN A 153 -23.88 -14.07 -6.82
CA ASN A 153 -23.61 -14.78 -5.55
C ASN A 153 -24.47 -14.30 -4.39
N TYR A 154 -24.80 -13.00 -4.33
CA TYR A 154 -25.50 -12.41 -3.19
C TYR A 154 -26.86 -11.80 -3.55
N GLY A 155 -27.22 -11.75 -4.84
CA GLY A 155 -28.47 -11.13 -5.29
C GLY A 155 -28.49 -9.59 -5.19
N VAL A 156 -27.35 -8.97 -4.88
CA VAL A 156 -27.22 -7.53 -4.64
C VAL A 156 -26.50 -6.86 -5.82
N ASP A 157 -27.04 -5.73 -6.28
CA ASP A 157 -26.44 -4.90 -7.31
C ASP A 157 -25.66 -3.75 -6.68
N ILE A 158 -24.34 -3.72 -6.87
CA ILE A 158 -23.44 -2.70 -6.29
C ILE A 158 -23.03 -1.62 -7.30
N SER A 159 -23.69 -1.52 -8.45
CA SER A 159 -23.30 -0.60 -9.53
C SER A 159 -23.15 0.87 -9.09
N ASN A 160 -23.99 1.31 -8.14
CA ASN A 160 -24.03 2.68 -7.62
C ASN A 160 -22.95 2.98 -6.55
N MET A 161 -22.24 1.96 -6.07
CA MET A 161 -21.26 2.12 -4.99
C MET A 161 -19.99 1.28 -5.20
N TYR A 162 -19.78 0.75 -6.40
CA TYR A 162 -18.58 -0.01 -6.74
C TYR A 162 -17.29 0.78 -6.47
N ASP A 163 -17.34 2.10 -6.65
CA ASP A 163 -16.18 2.99 -6.45
C ASP A 163 -15.97 3.39 -4.98
N ASN A 164 -16.81 2.90 -4.05
CA ASN A 164 -16.66 3.13 -2.61
C ASN A 164 -15.58 2.24 -1.99
N ALA A 165 -15.28 2.51 -0.73
CA ALA A 165 -14.46 1.67 0.11
C ALA A 165 -15.04 0.23 0.21
N ILE A 166 -14.16 -0.77 0.25
CA ILE A 166 -14.55 -2.17 0.30
C ILE A 166 -15.41 -2.50 1.53
N ALA A 167 -15.13 -1.84 2.67
CA ALA A 167 -15.91 -1.98 3.88
C ALA A 167 -17.38 -1.54 3.68
N ASP A 168 -17.60 -0.43 2.98
CA ASP A 168 -18.96 0.06 2.66
C ASP A 168 -19.70 -0.93 1.77
N ILE A 169 -19.02 -1.50 0.77
CA ILE A 169 -19.58 -2.48 -0.15
C ILE A 169 -20.00 -3.74 0.62
N ILE A 170 -19.16 -4.23 1.53
CA ILE A 170 -19.47 -5.39 2.38
C ILE A 170 -20.70 -5.13 3.25
N ILE A 171 -20.76 -4.00 3.94
CA ILE A 171 -21.92 -3.62 4.77
C ILE A 171 -23.18 -3.54 3.92
N PHE A 172 -23.09 -2.91 2.74
CA PHE A 172 -24.23 -2.76 1.86
C PHE A 172 -24.78 -4.11 1.38
N ILE A 173 -23.90 -5.03 0.94
CA ILE A 173 -24.34 -6.35 0.51
C ILE A 173 -25.00 -7.10 1.67
N LYS A 174 -24.36 -7.12 2.84
CA LYS A 174 -24.88 -7.80 4.04
C LYS A 174 -26.26 -7.28 4.46
N ASN A 175 -26.53 -5.99 4.27
CA ASN A 175 -27.82 -5.37 4.60
C ASN A 175 -28.91 -5.55 3.51
N ASN A 176 -28.55 -5.95 2.29
CA ASN A 176 -29.46 -6.04 1.15
C ASN A 176 -29.58 -7.45 0.54
N MET A 177 -28.79 -8.41 1.04
CA MET A 177 -28.95 -9.82 0.69
C MET A 177 -30.25 -10.39 1.28
N LYS A 178 -30.90 -11.27 0.52
CA LYS A 178 -32.15 -11.93 0.92
C LYS A 178 -31.93 -13.19 1.73
#